data_AF-A0A3Q9KAZ5-F1
#
_entry.id   AF-A0A3Q9KAZ5-F1
#
_cell.length_a   1.000
_cell.length_b   1.000
_cell.length_c   1.000
_cell.angle_alpha   90.00
_cell.angle_beta   90.00
_cell.angle_gamma   90.00
#
_symmetry.space_group_name_H-M   'P 1'
#
loop_
_entity.id
_entity.type
_entity.pdbx_description
1 polymer ?
#
loop_
_entity_poly.entity_id
_entity_poly.type
_entity_poly.pdbx_seq_one_letter_code
_entity_poly.pdbx_strand_id
1 'polypeptide(L)'
;MAGSAALLGVGARQQRVLERPAVVYADRTISIRFRLDGRDSDSGPGVPARTVTVARDAKDSGGSFEVSLWRADGAVPDDAVLLRVAEKVLPTVPGWAAGG
;
A
#
# COMPACT_ATOMS: atom_id res chain seq x y z
N MET A 1 5.91 -0.50 -13.10
CA MET A 1 6.41 -1.45 -12.08
C MET A 1 7.87 -1.85 -12.28
N ALA A 2 8.33 -2.14 -13.50
CA ALA A 2 9.77 -2.37 -13.72
C ALA A 2 10.60 -1.16 -13.22
N GLY A 3 11.56 -1.40 -12.33
CA GLY A 3 12.43 -0.36 -11.73
C GLY A 3 11.87 0.38 -10.51
N SER A 4 10.56 0.34 -10.26
CA SER A 4 9.94 1.08 -9.14
C SER A 4 10.42 0.64 -7.75
N ALA A 5 10.78 -0.64 -7.58
CA ALA A 5 11.34 -1.14 -6.31
C ALA A 5 12.61 -0.39 -5.88
N ALA A 6 13.43 0.10 -6.82
CA ALA A 6 14.62 0.88 -6.50
C ALA A 6 14.31 2.27 -5.91
N LEU A 7 13.09 2.77 -6.14
CA LEU A 7 12.63 4.09 -5.69
C LEU A 7 11.89 4.02 -4.34
N LEU A 8 11.36 2.84 -3.98
CA LEU A 8 10.50 2.64 -2.81
C LEU A 8 11.27 2.26 -1.53
N GLY A 9 12.60 2.41 -1.56
CA GLY A 9 13.47 2.28 -0.39
C GLY A 9 13.94 0.86 -0.09
N VAL A 10 14.76 0.76 0.96
CA VAL A 10 15.40 -0.49 1.39
C VAL A 10 14.32 -1.46 1.90
N GLY A 11 14.24 -2.63 1.27
CA GLY A 11 13.25 -3.66 1.62
C GLY A 11 12.02 -3.71 0.70
N ALA A 12 11.96 -2.87 -0.33
CA ALA A 12 10.99 -3.03 -1.41
C ALA A 12 11.24 -4.34 -2.17
N ARG A 13 10.19 -5.12 -2.40
CA ARG A 13 10.26 -6.44 -3.04
C ARG A 13 9.28 -6.54 -4.19
N GLN A 14 9.76 -6.99 -5.34
CA GLN A 14 8.88 -7.33 -6.46
C GLN A 14 8.09 -8.59 -6.15
N GLN A 15 6.83 -8.59 -6.56
CA GLN A 15 5.92 -9.72 -6.42
C GLN A 15 4.88 -9.69 -7.55
N ARG A 16 3.97 -10.67 -7.55
CA ARG A 16 2.75 -10.64 -8.36
C ARG A 16 1.51 -10.64 -7.47
N VAL A 17 0.49 -9.90 -7.86
CA VAL A 17 -0.84 -9.92 -7.27
C VAL A 17 -1.84 -10.08 -8.39
N LEU A 18 -2.64 -11.15 -8.36
CA LEU A 18 -3.65 -11.45 -9.40
C LEU A 18 -3.04 -11.39 -10.82
N GLU A 19 -1.91 -12.07 -11.02
CA GLU A 19 -1.11 -12.12 -12.26
C GLU A 19 -0.55 -10.77 -12.75
N ARG A 20 -0.61 -9.72 -11.93
CA ARG A 20 -0.09 -8.39 -12.28
C ARG A 20 1.21 -8.11 -11.54
N PRO A 21 2.18 -7.44 -12.18
CA PRO A 21 3.38 -6.96 -11.50
C PRO A 21 3.02 -6.09 -10.28
N ALA A 22 3.70 -6.33 -9.18
CA ALA A 22 3.49 -5.60 -7.93
C ALA A 22 4.81 -5.35 -7.20
N VAL A 23 4.84 -4.34 -6.33
CA VAL A 23 5.94 -4.08 -5.40
C VAL A 23 5.38 -3.91 -4.00
N VAL A 24 5.92 -4.67 -3.05
CA VAL A 24 5.60 -4.57 -1.63
C VAL A 24 6.70 -3.80 -0.93
N TYR A 25 6.35 -2.83 -0.09
CA TYR A 25 7.30 -2.01 0.66
C TYR A 25 6.72 -1.59 2.01
N ALA A 26 7.59 -1.12 2.90
CA ALA A 26 7.19 -0.51 4.16
C ALA A 26 7.07 1.00 4.00
N ASP A 27 5.99 1.57 4.51
CA ASP A 27 5.73 3.00 4.44
C ASP A 27 5.84 3.66 5.82
N ARG A 28 6.16 4.96 5.85
CA ARG A 28 6.28 5.75 7.06
C ARG A 28 5.06 6.65 7.20
N THR A 29 4.28 6.43 8.26
CA THR A 29 3.13 7.28 8.56
C THR A 29 3.48 8.33 9.63
N ILE A 30 2.72 9.42 9.65
CA ILE A 30 2.81 10.48 10.67
C ILE A 30 1.48 10.50 11.42
N SER A 31 1.53 10.47 12.75
CA SER A 31 0.37 10.72 13.59
C SER A 31 0.19 12.22 13.75
N ILE A 32 -1.02 12.70 13.48
CA ILE A 32 -1.40 14.10 13.66
C ILE A 32 -2.68 14.12 14.49
N ARG A 33 -2.66 14.82 15.63
CA ARG A 33 -3.81 15.05 16.49
C ARG A 33 -4.00 16.54 16.70
N PHE A 34 -5.22 17.02 16.54
CA PHE A 34 -5.57 18.41 16.82
C PHE A 34 -7.04 18.48 17.17
N ARG A 35 -7.42 19.50 17.95
CA ARG A 35 -8.81 19.88 18.09
C ARG A 35 -9.19 20.82 16.95
N LEU A 36 -10.44 20.72 16.48
CA LEU A 36 -10.96 21.58 15.41
C LEU A 36 -11.10 23.05 15.83
N ASP A 37 -10.97 23.36 17.13
CA ASP A 37 -10.91 24.72 17.67
C ASP A 37 -9.50 25.33 17.65
N GLY A 38 -8.53 24.62 17.04
CA GLY A 38 -7.16 25.11 16.82
C GLY A 38 -6.24 25.01 18.02
N ARG A 39 -6.66 24.35 19.11
CA ARG A 39 -5.81 24.10 20.28
C ARG A 39 -5.33 22.65 20.35
N ASP A 40 -4.33 22.43 21.20
CA ASP A 40 -3.79 21.10 21.54
C ASP A 40 -3.42 20.27 20.29
N SER A 41 -2.54 20.82 19.46
CA SER A 41 -1.96 20.07 18.35
C SER A 41 -0.75 19.26 18.81
N ASP A 42 -0.67 18.03 18.34
CA ASP A 42 0.44 17.11 18.57
C ASP A 42 0.77 16.35 17.29
N SER A 43 2.04 16.04 17.11
CA SER A 43 2.53 15.29 15.96
C SER A 43 3.69 14.40 16.35
N GLY A 44 3.76 13.23 15.72
CA GLY A 44 4.84 12.29 15.97
C GLY A 44 4.84 11.15 14.97
N PRO A 45 5.70 10.14 15.19
CA PRO A 45 5.70 8.92 14.39
C PRO A 45 4.32 8.27 14.39
N GLY A 46 3.80 7.94 13.21
CA GLY A 46 2.58 7.17 13.09
C GLY A 46 2.84 5.66 13.21
N VAL A 47 1.77 4.87 13.06
CA VAL A 47 1.86 3.41 13.08
C VAL A 47 2.57 2.87 11.82
N PRO A 48 3.36 1.79 11.93
CA PRO A 48 3.95 1.15 10.77
C PRO A 48 2.89 0.73 9.74
N ALA A 49 3.15 0.99 8.47
CA ALA A 49 2.29 0.55 7.38
C ALA A 49 3.06 -0.37 6.42
N ARG A 50 2.33 -1.34 5.85
CA ARG A 50 2.79 -2.17 4.73
C ARG A 50 1.95 -1.85 3.52
N THR A 51 2.61 -1.64 2.39
CA THR A 51 1.96 -1.18 1.18
C THR A 51 2.32 -2.08 0.02
N VAL A 52 1.35 -2.34 -0.84
CA VAL A 52 1.57 -3.00 -2.13
C VAL A 52 1.02 -2.12 -3.25
N THR A 53 1.90 -1.77 -4.18
CA THR A 53 1.52 -1.10 -5.43
C THR A 53 1.42 -2.16 -6.52
N VAL A 54 0.27 -2.25 -7.20
CA VAL A 54 -0.03 -3.25 -8.23
C VAL A 54 -0.28 -2.55 -9.56
N ALA A 55 0.32 -3.05 -10.64
CA ALA A 55 0.08 -2.54 -11.98
C ALA A 55 -1.42 -2.64 -12.33
N ARG A 56 -1.93 -1.63 -13.05
CA ARG A 56 -3.32 -1.63 -13.53
C ARG A 56 -3.62 -2.77 -14.51
N ASP A 57 -2.61 -3.30 -15.19
CA ASP A 57 -2.72 -4.42 -16.11
C ASP A 57 -1.44 -5.26 -16.11
N ALA A 58 -1.51 -6.46 -16.69
CA ALA A 58 -0.39 -7.39 -16.73
C ALA A 58 0.78 -6.90 -17.60
N LYS A 59 0.54 -5.97 -18.53
CA LYS A 59 1.57 -5.37 -19.39
C LYS A 59 2.28 -4.21 -18.71
N ASP A 60 1.82 -3.79 -17.53
CA ASP A 60 2.35 -2.62 -16.82
C ASP A 60 2.29 -1.37 -17.73
N SER A 61 1.20 -1.22 -18.49
CA SER A 61 1.08 -0.21 -19.56
C SER A 61 0.90 1.24 -19.06
N GLY A 62 0.71 1.39 -17.75
CA GLY A 62 0.55 2.67 -17.07
C GLY A 62 -0.56 2.65 -16.03
N GLY A 63 -0.38 3.42 -14.96
CA GLY A 63 -1.30 3.45 -13.84
C GLY A 63 -1.12 2.27 -12.87
N SER A 64 -1.55 2.49 -11.63
CA SER A 64 -1.43 1.49 -10.57
C SER A 64 -2.55 1.64 -9.55
N PHE A 65 -2.75 0.59 -8.77
CA PHE A 65 -3.53 0.62 -7.55
C PHE A 65 -2.59 0.44 -6.37
N GLU A 66 -2.88 1.10 -5.27
CA GLU A 66 -2.13 0.97 -4.04
C GLU A 66 -3.06 0.50 -2.92
N VAL A 67 -2.58 -0.48 -2.14
CA VAL A 67 -3.25 -0.93 -0.93
C VAL A 67 -2.27 -0.78 0.23
N SER A 68 -2.66 0.04 1.20
CA SER A 68 -1.88 0.30 2.41
C SER A 68 -2.61 -0.26 3.62
N LEU A 69 -1.90 -1.06 4.41
CA LEU A 69 -2.41 -1.70 5.61
C LEU A 69 -1.63 -1.23 6.82
N TRP A 70 -2.33 -0.84 7.88
CA TRP A 70 -1.79 -0.57 9.20
C TRP A 70 -2.71 -1.15 10.27
N ARG A 71 -2.19 -1.33 11.48
CA ARG A 71 -2.97 -1.83 12.61
C ARG A 71 -3.23 -0.72 13.63
N ALA A 72 -4.45 -0.71 14.17
CA ALA A 72 -4.85 0.24 15.21
C ALA A 72 -4.07 0.04 16.53
N ASP A 73 -3.58 -1.18 16.78
CA ASP A 73 -2.74 -1.50 17.93
C ASP A 73 -1.24 -1.20 17.71
N GLY A 74 -0.87 -0.64 16.55
CA GLY A 74 0.50 -0.23 16.22
C GLY A 74 1.46 -1.37 15.88
N ALA A 75 1.02 -2.62 15.92
CA ALA A 75 1.88 -3.73 15.49
C ALA A 75 2.08 -3.73 13.97
N VAL A 76 3.22 -4.26 13.52
CA VAL A 76 3.56 -4.32 12.10
C VAL A 76 2.70 -5.39 11.41
N PRO A 77 1.94 -5.05 10.35
CA PRO A 77 1.21 -6.05 9.56
C PRO A 77 2.17 -7.02 8.85
N ASP A 78 1.73 -8.26 8.66
CA ASP A 78 2.44 -9.24 7.83
C ASP A 78 2.12 -8.98 6.34
N ASP A 79 3.11 -9.10 5.46
CA ASP A 79 2.94 -9.01 4.01
C ASP A 79 1.96 -10.05 3.47
N ALA A 80 1.92 -11.26 4.05
CA ALA A 80 0.95 -12.27 3.64
C ALA A 80 -0.51 -11.83 3.90
N VAL A 81 -0.73 -11.06 4.97
CA VAL A 81 -2.05 -10.49 5.28
C VAL A 81 -2.37 -9.35 4.31
N LEU A 82 -1.40 -8.46 4.05
CA LEU A 82 -1.53 -7.40 3.05
C LEU A 82 -1.93 -7.97 1.68
N LEU A 83 -1.22 -9.00 1.20
CA LEU A 83 -1.49 -9.62 -0.09
C LEU A 83 -2.90 -10.22 -0.15
N ARG A 84 -3.33 -10.92 0.91
CA ARG A 84 -4.71 -11.46 0.99
C ARG A 84 -5.77 -10.37 0.98
N VAL A 85 -5.52 -9.23 1.63
CA VAL A 85 -6.43 -8.07 1.58
C VAL A 85 -6.45 -7.49 0.16
N ALA A 86 -5.28 -7.30 -0.45
CA ALA A 86 -5.17 -6.78 -1.81
C ALA A 86 -5.90 -7.66 -2.83
N GLU A 87 -5.72 -8.98 -2.78
CA GLU A 87 -6.42 -9.94 -3.65
C GLU A 87 -7.95 -9.87 -3.52
N LYS A 88 -8.46 -9.55 -2.33
CA LYS A 88 -9.91 -9.43 -2.10
C LYS A 88 -10.48 -8.08 -2.49
N VAL A 89 -9.73 -7.00 -2.23
CA VAL A 89 -10.22 -5.63 -2.41
C VAL A 89 -10.01 -5.14 -3.84
N LEU A 90 -8.87 -5.44 -4.46
CA LEU A 90 -8.56 -4.93 -5.80
C LEU A 90 -9.62 -5.27 -6.85
N PRO A 91 -10.19 -6.50 -6.90
CA PRO A 91 -11.26 -6.83 -7.83
C PRO A 91 -12.53 -5.99 -7.68
N THR A 92 -12.76 -5.35 -6.53
CA THR A 92 -13.95 -4.55 -6.26
C THR A 92 -13.76 -3.07 -6.53
N VAL A 93 -12.54 -2.62 -6.85
CA VAL A 93 -12.23 -1.20 -7.06
C VAL A 93 -12.63 -0.78 -8.49
N PRO A 94 -13.35 0.35 -8.67
CA PRO A 94 -13.63 0.89 -10.00
C PRO A 94 -12.35 1.10 -10.83
N GLY A 95 -12.39 0.70 -12.10
CA GLY A 95 -11.22 0.75 -12.98
C GLY A 95 -10.29 -0.46 -12.86
N TRP A 96 -10.56 -1.39 -11.92
CA TRP A 96 -10.02 -2.73 -12.01
C TRP A 96 -10.72 -3.47 -13.15
N ALA A 97 -10.10 -3.48 -14.33
CA ALA A 97 -10.58 -4.34 -15.40
C ALA A 97 -10.42 -5.80 -14.93
N ALA A 98 -11.54 -6.48 -14.66
CA ALA A 98 -11.56 -7.94 -14.62
C ALA A 98 -10.87 -8.39 -15.91
N GLY A 99 -9.80 -9.17 -15.79
CA GLY A 99 -9.01 -9.58 -16.95
C GLY A 99 -9.94 -10.12 -18.04
N GLY A 100 -9.80 -9.57 -19.26
CA GLY A 100 -10.35 -10.19 -20.45
C GLY A 100 -9.64 -11.50 -20.76
#